data_AF-A0A3N5A1Q4-F1
#
_entry.id   AF-A0A3N5A1Q4-F1
#
_cell.length_a   1.000
_cell.length_b   1.000
_cell.length_c   1.000
_cell.angle_alpha   90.00
_cell.angle_beta   90.00
_cell.angle_gamma   90.00
#
_symmetry.space_group_name_H-M   'P 1'
#
loop_
_entity.id
_entity.type
_entity.pdbx_description
1 polymer ?
#
loop_
_entity_poly.entity_id
_entity_poly.type
_entity_poly.pdbx_seq_one_letter_code
_entity_poly.pdbx_strand_id
1 'polypeptide(L)'
;MHQNTPPRGTIRLTRRGRLVLILLATGAVVAGAAVVVPLLTVRHGVEEAKPASLVIPEGWRASQVYGAVDKALALPTGSTEKALAKARLKLPRDAAGNPEGYLFPATYPLTKKTTPESLLSFMVNTANKKFNGAPVAAGAQRNAMNVYQAVTVASIVQAEAASKADMGKVARVVFNRLERGMPLQMDSTLNYALKRATLKTSADDTKLASPYNSYQRMGLPPTPIDNPGEEAMRATINPPAGDWLYFVTVRPGDTRFTADFAEHQRNVAEFNALQNSPAQQQSPAQQQSPAQQNAPAQQNSPAQQKSPAQQQSPAQQNAPAPQATK
;
A
#
# COMPACT_ATOMS: atom_id res chain seq x y z
N MET A 1 2.27 -12.41 77.12
CA MET A 1 3.22 -12.16 76.01
C MET A 1 2.51 -12.46 74.69
N HIS A 2 2.73 -11.59 73.71
CA HIS A 2 2.34 -11.53 72.28
C HIS A 2 2.17 -12.86 71.52
N GLN A 3 1.53 -12.94 70.35
CA GLN A 3 0.54 -12.18 69.58
C GLN A 3 0.07 -13.17 68.49
N ASN A 4 -1.21 -13.14 68.14
CA ASN A 4 -1.78 -13.79 66.97
C ASN A 4 -1.83 -12.80 65.79
N THR A 5 -1.48 -13.24 64.59
CA THR A 5 -1.75 -12.51 63.34
C THR A 5 -2.51 -13.41 62.37
N PRO A 6 -3.73 -13.01 61.91
CA PRO A 6 -4.43 -13.63 60.79
C PRO A 6 -4.46 -12.73 59.52
N PRO A 7 -4.97 -13.21 58.38
CA PRO A 7 -4.41 -12.92 57.05
C PRO A 7 -5.12 -11.80 56.26
N ARG A 8 -4.49 -11.39 55.15
CA ARG A 8 -4.94 -10.36 54.21
C ARG A 8 -5.94 -10.90 53.17
N GLY A 9 -7.12 -10.27 53.11
CA GLY A 9 -8.10 -10.41 52.03
C GLY A 9 -8.01 -9.29 51.00
N THR A 10 -8.33 -9.62 49.75
CA THR A 10 -8.37 -8.76 48.57
C THR A 10 -9.64 -7.89 48.52
N ILE A 11 -9.54 -6.63 48.09
CA ILE A 11 -10.71 -5.79 47.75
C ILE A 11 -10.55 -5.22 46.34
N ARG A 12 -11.50 -5.57 45.48
CA ARG A 12 -11.79 -4.91 44.19
C ARG A 12 -12.56 -3.62 44.45
N LEU A 13 -12.29 -2.56 43.69
CA LEU A 13 -13.14 -1.37 43.63
C LEU A 13 -13.63 -1.10 42.20
N THR A 14 -14.95 -0.97 42.08
CA THR A 14 -15.70 -0.63 40.88
C THR A 14 -16.03 0.86 40.79
N ARG A 15 -16.40 1.29 39.58
CA ARG A 15 -16.87 2.63 39.17
C ARG A 15 -18.00 3.20 40.03
N ARG A 16 -17.84 4.45 40.52
CA ARG A 16 -18.77 5.62 40.48
C ARG A 16 -18.49 6.58 41.65
N GLY A 17 -18.57 7.90 41.38
CA GLY A 17 -18.52 9.00 42.35
C GLY A 17 -17.27 9.88 42.15
N ARG A 18 -17.28 11.00 41.40
CA ARG A 18 -17.97 12.29 41.66
C ARG A 18 -17.89 12.68 43.14
N LEU A 19 -17.05 13.65 43.53
CA LEU A 19 -17.42 15.07 43.67
C LEU A 19 -16.27 15.93 44.23
N VAL A 20 -16.37 17.22 43.89
CA VAL A 20 -15.62 18.41 44.27
C VAL A 20 -15.67 18.68 45.77
N LEU A 21 -14.61 19.29 46.34
CA LEU A 21 -14.70 20.05 47.58
C LEU A 21 -13.79 21.29 47.55
N ILE A 22 -14.44 22.46 47.65
CA ILE A 22 -13.91 23.78 47.96
C ILE A 22 -13.74 23.86 49.48
N LEU A 23 -12.63 24.43 49.96
CA LEU A 23 -12.59 25.06 51.29
C LEU A 23 -11.79 26.37 51.23
N LEU A 24 -12.47 27.43 51.66
CA LEU A 24 -12.04 28.80 51.90
C LEU A 24 -11.70 29.00 53.38
N ALA A 25 -11.07 30.16 53.65
CA ALA A 25 -11.06 30.97 54.88
C ALA A 25 -9.79 30.85 55.76
N THR A 26 -9.17 31.92 56.29
CA THR A 26 -9.32 33.39 56.20
C THR A 26 -8.12 34.01 56.94
N GLY A 27 -7.48 35.07 56.41
CA GLY A 27 -7.47 36.43 57.02
C GLY A 27 -6.16 36.75 57.75
N ALA A 28 -5.63 37.98 57.89
CA ALA A 28 -5.79 39.30 57.30
C ALA A 28 -4.56 40.14 57.78
N VAL A 29 -4.21 41.25 57.09
CA VAL A 29 -3.66 42.55 57.61
C VAL A 29 -2.58 43.20 56.71
N VAL A 30 -3.04 44.24 56.00
CA VAL A 30 -2.51 45.63 55.89
C VAL A 30 -1.28 46.00 55.00
N ALA A 31 -1.60 46.92 54.07
CA ALA A 31 -0.84 48.03 53.48
C ALA A 31 0.36 47.78 52.54
N GLY A 32 0.22 48.27 51.30
CA GLY A 32 1.31 48.53 50.39
C GLY A 32 0.81 48.72 48.95
N ALA A 33 0.52 49.95 48.56
CA ALA A 33 0.27 50.28 47.15
C ALA A 33 1.57 50.09 46.36
N ALA A 34 1.74 48.93 45.73
CA ALA A 34 2.76 48.70 44.71
C ALA A 34 2.07 48.66 43.35
N VAL A 35 2.15 49.77 42.61
CA VAL A 35 1.84 49.79 41.18
C VAL A 35 2.90 48.92 40.50
N VAL A 36 2.58 47.66 40.26
CA VAL A 36 3.38 46.80 39.40
C VAL A 36 3.09 47.24 37.97
N VAL A 37 3.95 48.09 37.43
CA VAL A 37 4.06 48.28 35.99
C VAL A 37 4.55 46.96 35.43
N PRO A 38 3.78 46.21 34.62
CA PRO A 38 4.33 45.07 33.93
C PRO A 38 5.27 45.65 32.89
N LEU A 39 6.57 45.65 33.19
CA LEU A 39 7.60 45.86 32.19
C LEU A 39 7.47 44.67 31.22
N LEU A 40 6.70 44.89 30.16
CA LEU A 40 6.60 44.02 28.99
C LEU A 40 8.01 43.90 28.41
N THR A 41 8.79 42.97 28.95
CA THR A 41 9.88 42.36 28.22
C THR A 41 9.22 41.54 27.14
N VAL A 42 8.99 42.19 26.00
CA VAL A 42 8.82 41.51 24.72
C VAL A 42 10.14 40.78 24.45
N ARG A 43 10.33 39.64 25.11
CA ARG A 43 11.18 38.60 24.57
C ARG A 43 10.42 38.13 23.34
N HIS A 44 10.79 38.69 22.18
CA HIS A 44 10.63 38.03 20.90
C HIS A 44 11.43 36.72 20.99
N GLY A 45 10.88 35.74 21.70
CA GLY A 45 11.08 34.36 21.33
C GLY A 45 10.49 34.27 19.94
N VAL A 46 11.35 34.36 18.92
CA VAL A 46 11.06 33.69 17.66
C VAL A 46 10.98 32.23 18.06
N GLU A 47 9.79 31.80 18.49
CA GLU A 47 9.42 30.41 18.44
C GLU A 47 9.56 30.10 16.95
N GLU A 48 10.68 29.50 16.56
CA GLU A 48 10.91 29.05 15.19
C GLU A 48 9.76 28.09 14.89
N ALA A 49 8.69 28.63 14.33
CA ALA A 49 7.53 27.87 13.94
C ALA A 49 8.04 26.83 12.96
N LYS A 50 8.08 25.57 13.42
CA LYS A 50 8.58 24.44 12.65
C LYS A 50 7.95 24.54 11.25
N PRO A 51 8.75 24.60 10.17
CA PRO A 51 8.22 24.87 8.85
C PRO A 51 7.13 23.85 8.55
N ALA A 52 5.94 24.33 8.19
CA ALA A 52 4.82 23.47 7.84
C ALA A 52 5.28 22.51 6.73
N SER A 53 4.89 21.24 6.81
CA SER A 53 5.26 20.26 5.80
C SER A 53 4.08 19.34 5.50
N LEU A 54 4.02 18.87 4.26
CA LEU A 54 3.07 17.87 3.80
C LEU A 54 3.78 16.54 3.61
N VAL A 55 3.37 15.52 4.35
CA VAL A 55 3.83 14.15 4.15
C VAL A 55 2.90 13.46 3.17
N ILE A 56 3.47 12.92 2.09
CA ILE A 56 2.79 12.03 1.14
C ILE A 56 3.32 10.61 1.34
N PRO A 57 2.52 9.70 1.89
CA PRO A 57 2.89 8.29 2.03
C PRO A 57 3.02 7.57 0.67
N GLU A 58 3.81 6.50 0.66
CA GLU A 58 3.89 5.56 -0.47
C GLU A 58 2.53 4.88 -0.70
N GLY A 59 2.25 4.48 -1.94
CA GLY A 59 1.02 3.76 -2.30
C GLY A 59 -0.23 4.64 -2.33
N TRP A 60 -0.10 5.95 -2.13
CA TRP A 60 -1.21 6.87 -2.32
C TRP A 60 -1.50 7.09 -3.79
N ARG A 61 -2.78 7.14 -4.15
CA ARG A 61 -3.26 7.54 -5.48
C ARG A 61 -3.26 9.05 -5.61
N ALA A 62 -3.23 9.55 -6.84
CA ALA A 62 -3.20 10.97 -7.14
C ALA A 62 -4.40 11.71 -6.54
N SER A 63 -5.58 11.09 -6.51
CA SER A 63 -6.77 11.66 -5.86
C SER A 63 -6.58 11.90 -4.35
N GLN A 64 -5.88 11.01 -3.65
CA GLN A 64 -5.57 11.16 -2.22
C GLN A 64 -4.53 12.27 -2.02
N VAL A 65 -3.53 12.33 -2.90
CA VAL A 65 -2.55 13.41 -2.91
C VAL A 65 -3.24 14.77 -3.12
N TYR A 66 -4.13 14.89 -4.10
CA TYR A 66 -4.88 16.13 -4.36
C TYR A 66 -5.67 16.58 -3.13
N GLY A 67 -6.41 15.67 -2.50
CA GLY A 67 -7.17 15.99 -1.28
C GLY A 67 -6.26 16.42 -0.11
N ALA A 68 -5.08 15.83 0.02
CA ALA A 68 -4.12 16.20 1.05
C ALA A 68 -3.46 17.56 0.78
N VAL A 69 -3.18 17.89 -0.49
CA VAL A 69 -2.70 19.22 -0.89
C VAL A 69 -3.77 20.28 -0.65
N ASP A 70 -5.02 20.02 -1.05
CA ASP A 70 -6.14 20.94 -0.81
C ASP A 70 -6.28 21.24 0.69
N LYS A 71 -6.24 20.19 1.52
CA LYS A 71 -6.31 20.34 2.98
C LYS A 71 -5.12 21.10 3.55
N ALA A 72 -3.90 20.80 3.12
CA ALA A 72 -2.68 21.43 3.63
C ALA A 72 -2.58 22.91 3.26
N LEU A 73 -3.15 23.31 2.12
CA LEU A 73 -3.18 24.69 1.65
C LEU A 73 -4.50 25.42 1.98
N ALA A 74 -5.40 24.79 2.74
CA ALA A 74 -6.72 25.32 3.09
C ALA A 74 -7.56 25.75 1.87
N LEU A 75 -7.52 24.94 0.80
CA LEU A 75 -8.25 25.17 -0.44
C LEU A 75 -9.55 24.36 -0.49
N PRO A 76 -10.55 24.78 -1.29
CA PRO A 76 -11.72 23.96 -1.58
C PRO A 76 -11.34 22.62 -2.20
N THR A 77 -12.09 21.56 -1.88
CA THR A 77 -11.89 20.22 -2.45
C THR A 77 -11.92 20.24 -3.99
N GLY A 78 -10.94 19.58 -4.62
CA GLY A 78 -10.78 19.49 -6.06
C GLY A 78 -10.01 20.67 -6.68
N SER A 79 -9.47 21.59 -5.87
CA SER A 79 -8.70 22.72 -6.38
C SER A 79 -7.39 22.26 -7.01
N THR A 80 -6.70 21.33 -6.35
CA THR A 80 -5.44 20.76 -6.84
C THR A 80 -5.61 19.96 -8.13
N GLU A 81 -6.69 19.17 -8.24
CA GLU A 81 -6.99 18.42 -9.47
C GLU A 81 -7.23 19.38 -10.65
N LYS A 82 -7.99 20.46 -10.45
CA LYS A 82 -8.21 21.49 -11.47
C LYS A 82 -6.92 22.24 -11.86
N ALA A 83 -5.97 22.35 -10.94
CA ALA A 83 -4.69 22.99 -11.18
C ALA A 83 -3.75 22.15 -12.06
N LEU A 84 -4.02 20.84 -12.24
CA LEU A 84 -3.19 19.93 -13.03
C LEU A 84 -2.95 20.43 -14.46
N ALA A 85 -4.00 20.94 -15.11
CA ALA A 85 -3.92 21.47 -16.48
C ALA A 85 -2.98 22.68 -16.59
N LYS A 86 -2.81 23.45 -15.51
CA LYS A 86 -1.93 24.63 -15.46
C LYS A 86 -0.50 24.27 -15.04
N ALA A 87 -0.32 23.19 -14.29
CA ALA A 87 0.95 22.81 -13.69
C ALA A 87 2.04 22.42 -14.71
N ARG A 88 1.67 22.07 -15.96
CA ARG A 88 2.61 21.70 -17.05
C ARG A 88 3.67 20.70 -16.57
N LEU A 89 3.21 19.62 -15.92
CA LEU A 89 4.07 18.64 -15.28
C LEU A 89 5.00 17.96 -16.29
N LYS A 90 6.26 17.78 -15.91
CA LYS A 90 7.29 17.10 -16.72
C LYS A 90 7.14 15.58 -16.64
N LEU A 91 6.01 15.07 -17.11
CA LEU A 91 5.72 13.63 -17.12
C LEU A 91 6.34 12.95 -18.35
N PRO A 92 6.63 11.65 -18.28
CA PRO A 92 6.98 10.87 -19.48
C PRO A 92 5.86 10.93 -20.53
N ARG A 93 6.23 10.78 -21.80
CA ARG A 93 5.26 10.77 -22.91
C ARG A 93 4.18 9.70 -22.74
N ASP A 94 4.57 8.52 -22.28
CA ASP A 94 3.67 7.37 -22.05
C ASP A 94 2.62 7.64 -20.96
N ALA A 95 2.86 8.61 -20.09
CA ALA A 95 1.90 9.00 -19.06
C ALA A 95 0.68 9.74 -19.63
N ALA A 96 0.76 10.27 -20.86
CA ALA A 96 -0.31 11.02 -21.52
C ALA A 96 -0.94 12.12 -20.64
N GLY A 97 -0.14 12.75 -19.77
CA GLY A 97 -0.58 13.79 -18.84
C GLY A 97 -1.17 13.28 -17.52
N ASN A 98 -1.30 11.97 -17.30
CA ASN A 98 -1.69 11.39 -16.02
C ASN A 98 -0.49 11.37 -15.04
N PRO A 99 -0.55 12.04 -13.88
CA PRO A 99 0.56 12.07 -12.94
C PRO A 99 0.63 10.84 -12.01
N GLU A 100 -0.31 9.89 -12.13
CA GLU A 100 -0.28 8.66 -11.34
C GLU A 100 1.06 7.92 -11.50
N GLY A 101 1.67 7.53 -10.39
CA GLY A 101 3.03 6.98 -10.33
C GLY A 101 4.14 8.01 -10.20
N TYR A 102 3.88 9.30 -10.43
CA TYR A 102 4.90 10.36 -10.44
C TYR A 102 4.70 11.42 -9.35
N LEU A 103 3.62 11.36 -8.57
CA LEU A 103 3.45 12.19 -7.38
C LEU A 103 4.23 11.55 -6.22
N PHE A 104 5.56 11.69 -6.30
CA PHE A 104 6.50 10.92 -5.48
C PHE A 104 6.22 11.00 -3.97
N PRO A 105 6.26 9.88 -3.24
CA PRO A 105 6.05 9.87 -1.79
C PRO A 105 7.27 10.45 -1.06
N ALA A 106 7.06 11.55 -0.34
CA ALA A 106 8.08 12.22 0.47
C ALA A 106 7.45 13.22 1.43
N THR A 107 8.28 13.89 2.23
CA THR A 107 7.89 15.08 2.99
C THR A 107 8.25 16.34 2.21
N TYR A 108 7.26 17.19 1.96
CA TYR A 108 7.40 18.42 1.19
C TYR A 108 7.26 19.64 2.09
N PRO A 109 8.24 20.56 2.08
CA PRO A 109 8.13 21.80 2.84
C PRO A 109 7.04 22.70 2.23
N LEU A 110 6.24 23.30 3.11
CA LEU A 110 5.21 24.27 2.76
C LEU A 110 5.65 25.66 3.21
N THR A 111 5.46 26.63 2.32
CA THR A 111 5.70 28.05 2.57
C THR A 111 4.44 28.84 2.27
N LYS A 112 4.38 30.11 2.68
CA LYS A 112 3.26 31.00 2.34
C LYS A 112 3.07 31.20 0.83
N LYS A 113 4.06 30.86 -0.01
CA LYS A 113 4.02 30.97 -1.47
C LYS A 113 3.73 29.62 -2.15
N THR A 114 3.57 28.54 -1.40
CA THR A 114 3.31 27.22 -1.98
C THR A 114 1.93 27.20 -2.63
N THR A 115 1.87 26.73 -3.87
CA THR A 115 0.62 26.56 -4.64
C THR A 115 0.45 25.09 -4.99
N PRO A 116 -0.76 24.65 -5.37
CA PRO A 116 -0.96 23.29 -5.86
C PRO A 116 -0.04 22.93 -7.02
N GLU A 117 0.12 23.83 -8.00
CA GLU A 117 0.95 23.61 -9.19
C GLU A 117 2.41 23.44 -8.84
N SER A 118 2.95 24.29 -7.95
CA SER A 118 4.36 24.22 -7.56
C SER A 118 4.64 22.96 -6.76
N LEU A 119 3.69 22.51 -5.94
CA LEU A 119 3.83 21.30 -5.14
C LEU A 119 3.74 20.02 -6.01
N LEU A 120 2.76 19.93 -6.92
CA LEU A 120 2.69 18.82 -7.89
C LEU A 120 3.94 18.77 -8.78
N SER A 121 4.43 19.93 -9.22
CA SER A 121 5.67 20.02 -10.00
C SER A 121 6.88 19.54 -9.20
N PHE A 122 6.95 19.87 -7.90
CA PHE A 122 7.99 19.38 -7.01
C PHE A 122 7.92 17.84 -6.91
N MET A 123 6.75 17.27 -6.67
CA MET A 123 6.59 15.81 -6.60
C MET A 123 7.05 15.11 -7.88
N VAL A 124 6.63 15.59 -9.05
CA VAL A 124 7.03 15.03 -10.35
C VAL A 124 8.52 15.18 -10.61
N ASN A 125 9.12 16.33 -10.28
CA ASN A 125 10.56 16.52 -10.43
C ASN A 125 11.34 15.58 -9.51
N THR A 126 10.84 15.31 -8.31
CA THR A 126 11.42 14.32 -7.40
C THR A 126 11.33 12.91 -7.97
N ALA A 127 10.17 12.49 -8.48
CA ALA A 127 10.00 11.21 -9.17
C ALA A 127 11.00 11.08 -10.33
N ASN A 128 11.08 12.09 -11.20
CA ASN A 128 12.02 12.07 -12.33
C ASN A 128 13.48 11.93 -11.89
N LYS A 129 13.89 12.61 -10.82
CA LYS A 129 15.25 12.49 -10.27
C LYS A 129 15.52 11.08 -9.75
N LYS A 130 14.52 10.44 -9.15
CA LYS A 130 14.65 9.11 -8.54
C LYS A 130 14.55 7.98 -9.55
N PHE A 131 13.67 8.11 -10.54
CA PHE A 131 13.36 7.05 -11.51
C PHE A 131 14.19 7.13 -12.79
N ASN A 132 14.71 8.30 -13.17
CA ASN A 132 15.55 8.42 -14.38
C ASN A 132 17.05 8.21 -14.08
N GLY A 133 17.41 7.71 -12.90
CA GLY A 133 18.78 7.35 -12.59
C GLY A 133 19.26 6.16 -13.45
N ALA A 134 20.56 6.15 -13.79
CA ALA A 134 21.16 5.10 -14.61
C ALA A 134 20.85 3.66 -14.14
N PRO A 135 20.83 3.34 -12.82
CA PRO A 135 20.46 2.00 -12.36
C PRO A 135 19.04 1.58 -12.72
N VAL A 136 18.08 2.51 -12.65
CA VAL A 136 16.67 2.26 -12.97
C VAL A 136 16.50 2.06 -14.47
N ALA A 137 17.09 2.94 -15.27
CA ALA A 137 17.05 2.81 -16.73
C ALA A 137 17.67 1.48 -17.20
N ALA A 138 18.84 1.12 -16.67
CA ALA A 138 19.50 -0.14 -17.00
C ALA A 138 18.66 -1.35 -16.56
N GLY A 139 18.04 -1.30 -15.37
CA GLY A 139 17.22 -2.40 -14.88
C GLY A 139 15.90 -2.56 -15.62
N ALA A 140 15.25 -1.46 -16.01
CA ALA A 140 14.07 -1.50 -16.88
C ALA A 140 14.42 -2.16 -18.23
N GLN A 141 15.53 -1.75 -18.84
CA GLN A 141 16.01 -2.35 -20.10
C GLN A 141 16.33 -3.85 -19.97
N ARG A 142 16.97 -4.29 -18.89
CA ARG A 142 17.23 -5.71 -18.63
C ARG A 142 15.95 -6.55 -18.60
N ASN A 143 14.85 -5.97 -18.15
CA ASN A 143 13.54 -6.61 -18.08
C ASN A 143 12.67 -6.29 -19.31
N ALA A 144 13.26 -5.83 -20.41
CA ALA A 144 12.58 -5.46 -21.65
C ALA A 144 11.45 -4.42 -21.47
N MET A 145 11.64 -3.47 -20.54
CA MET A 145 10.69 -2.41 -20.22
C MET A 145 11.30 -1.03 -20.38
N ASN A 146 10.43 -0.05 -20.64
CA ASN A 146 10.79 1.35 -20.44
C ASN A 146 10.58 1.77 -18.97
N VAL A 147 11.07 2.96 -18.60
CA VAL A 147 10.99 3.45 -17.21
C VAL A 147 9.54 3.60 -16.74
N TYR A 148 8.63 4.04 -17.62
CA TYR A 148 7.22 4.21 -17.26
C TYR A 148 6.56 2.86 -16.93
N GLN A 149 6.81 1.83 -17.74
CA GLN A 149 6.36 0.45 -17.47
C GLN A 149 6.95 -0.10 -16.16
N ALA A 150 8.23 0.21 -15.86
CA ALA A 150 8.83 -0.15 -14.58
C ALA A 150 8.11 0.56 -13.41
N VAL A 151 7.73 1.83 -13.54
CA VAL A 151 6.91 2.53 -12.54
C VAL A 151 5.52 1.89 -12.42
N THR A 152 4.92 1.45 -13.53
CA THR A 152 3.65 0.71 -13.50
C THR A 152 3.77 -0.59 -12.71
N VAL A 153 4.80 -1.41 -12.95
CA VAL A 153 5.04 -2.62 -12.15
C VAL A 153 5.31 -2.27 -10.70
N ALA A 154 6.11 -1.24 -10.41
CA ALA A 154 6.39 -0.82 -9.05
C ALA A 154 5.13 -0.38 -8.30
N SER A 155 4.17 0.26 -8.96
CA SER A 155 2.88 0.60 -8.33
C SER A 155 2.05 -0.63 -7.97
N ILE A 156 2.10 -1.68 -8.79
CA ILE A 156 1.47 -2.97 -8.46
C ILE A 156 2.19 -3.61 -7.27
N VAL A 157 3.53 -3.64 -7.30
CA VAL A 157 4.36 -4.18 -6.22
C VAL A 157 4.11 -3.45 -4.90
N GLN A 158 4.01 -2.11 -4.92
CA GLN A 158 3.71 -1.29 -3.75
C GLN A 158 2.35 -1.65 -3.15
N ALA A 159 1.34 -1.85 -3.98
CA ALA A 159 -0.01 -2.19 -3.54
C ALA A 159 -0.17 -3.64 -3.08
N GLU A 160 0.59 -4.58 -3.65
CA GLU A 160 0.44 -6.02 -3.45
C GLU A 160 1.37 -6.62 -2.39
N ALA A 161 2.50 -5.99 -2.09
CA ALA A 161 3.47 -6.54 -1.14
C ALA A 161 3.04 -6.32 0.31
N ALA A 162 3.01 -7.38 1.11
CA ALA A 162 2.70 -7.30 2.55
C ALA A 162 3.85 -6.70 3.37
N SER A 163 5.07 -6.76 2.83
CA SER A 163 6.27 -6.24 3.47
C SER A 163 7.31 -5.82 2.42
N LYS A 164 8.30 -5.03 2.84
CA LYS A 164 9.45 -4.69 1.98
C LYS A 164 10.24 -5.93 1.53
N ALA A 165 10.29 -6.97 2.37
CA ALA A 165 10.96 -8.22 2.04
C ALA A 165 10.24 -8.99 0.92
N ASP A 166 8.92 -8.85 0.82
CA ASP A 166 8.10 -9.51 -0.19
C ASP A 166 8.09 -8.80 -1.54
N MET A 167 8.38 -7.49 -1.58
CA MET A 167 8.32 -6.68 -2.81
C MET A 167 9.10 -7.30 -3.98
N GLY A 168 10.31 -7.81 -3.72
CA GLY A 168 11.12 -8.46 -4.77
C GLY A 168 10.45 -9.72 -5.34
N LYS A 169 9.87 -10.56 -4.48
CA LYS A 169 9.19 -11.78 -4.92
C LYS A 169 7.88 -11.47 -5.64
N VAL A 170 7.13 -10.46 -5.19
CA VAL A 170 5.94 -9.96 -5.90
C VAL A 170 6.31 -9.44 -7.29
N ALA A 171 7.38 -8.63 -7.41
CA ALA A 171 7.90 -8.19 -8.69
C ALA A 171 8.25 -9.38 -9.59
N ARG A 172 8.93 -10.40 -9.06
CA ARG A 172 9.26 -11.63 -9.79
C ARG A 172 8.00 -12.36 -10.29
N VAL A 173 6.95 -12.46 -9.49
CA VAL A 173 5.66 -13.04 -9.93
C VAL A 173 5.06 -12.26 -11.09
N VAL A 174 5.07 -10.91 -11.04
CA VAL A 174 4.58 -10.08 -12.14
C VAL A 174 5.35 -10.37 -13.42
N PHE A 175 6.69 -10.38 -13.38
CA PHE A 175 7.51 -10.68 -14.56
C PHE A 175 7.26 -12.10 -15.10
N ASN A 176 7.27 -13.11 -14.23
CA ASN A 176 7.06 -14.50 -14.65
C ASN A 176 5.68 -14.68 -15.32
N ARG A 177 4.64 -14.00 -14.84
CA ARG A 177 3.32 -14.03 -15.47
C ARG A 177 3.30 -13.31 -16.81
N LEU A 178 3.94 -12.14 -16.92
CA LEU A 178 4.05 -11.41 -18.19
C LEU A 178 4.78 -12.24 -19.25
N GLU A 179 5.91 -12.84 -18.88
CA GLU A 179 6.73 -13.69 -19.77
C GLU A 179 5.96 -14.93 -20.26
N ARG A 180 5.10 -15.51 -19.41
CA ARG A 180 4.27 -16.67 -19.75
C ARG A 180 2.95 -16.32 -20.44
N GLY A 181 2.68 -15.03 -20.69
CA GLY A 181 1.39 -14.60 -21.21
C GLY A 181 0.25 -15.04 -20.29
N MET A 182 0.39 -14.83 -18.98
CA MET A 182 -0.64 -15.04 -17.96
C MET A 182 -1.24 -13.69 -17.51
N PRO A 183 -2.56 -13.59 -17.24
CA PRO A 183 -3.13 -12.40 -16.63
C PRO A 183 -2.53 -12.17 -15.24
N LEU A 184 -2.33 -10.92 -14.84
CA LEU A 184 -1.69 -10.61 -13.55
C LEU A 184 -2.58 -10.97 -12.36
N GLN A 185 -3.91 -10.81 -12.48
CA GLN A 185 -4.90 -11.14 -11.43
C GLN A 185 -4.61 -10.45 -10.08
N MET A 186 -4.37 -9.14 -10.15
CA MET A 186 -4.02 -8.31 -9.00
C MET A 186 -5.25 -7.53 -8.53
N ASP A 187 -5.69 -7.74 -7.29
CA ASP A 187 -6.86 -7.07 -6.71
C ASP A 187 -6.69 -5.56 -6.62
N SER A 188 -5.45 -5.10 -6.40
CA SER A 188 -5.09 -3.68 -6.41
C SER A 188 -5.53 -2.98 -7.70
N THR A 189 -5.46 -3.65 -8.85
CA THR A 189 -5.85 -3.08 -10.15
C THR A 189 -7.37 -2.94 -10.30
N LEU A 190 -8.15 -3.87 -9.74
CA LEU A 190 -9.62 -3.74 -9.66
C LEU A 190 -10.02 -2.63 -8.70
N ASN A 191 -9.38 -2.57 -7.54
CA ASN A 191 -9.61 -1.51 -6.56
C ASN A 191 -9.28 -0.12 -7.12
N TYR A 192 -8.27 -0.02 -7.98
CA TYR A 192 -7.98 1.19 -8.73
C TYR A 192 -9.13 1.56 -9.67
N ALA A 193 -9.55 0.63 -10.51
CA ALA A 193 -10.66 0.82 -11.45
C ALA A 193 -11.95 1.27 -10.76
N LEU A 194 -12.27 0.67 -9.61
CA LEU A 194 -13.47 0.94 -8.83
C LEU A 194 -13.35 2.14 -7.89
N LYS A 195 -12.20 2.85 -7.89
CA LYS A 195 -11.92 4.00 -7.02
C LYS A 195 -12.16 3.72 -5.54
N ARG A 196 -11.85 2.51 -5.08
CA ARG A 196 -12.02 2.06 -3.69
C ARG A 196 -10.73 1.49 -3.11
N ALA A 197 -10.71 1.37 -1.79
CA ALA A 197 -9.67 0.68 -1.03
C ALA A 197 -10.35 -0.37 -0.15
N THR A 198 -10.44 -1.60 -0.63
CA THR A 198 -11.03 -2.72 0.11
C THR A 198 -10.14 -3.95 -0.03
N LEU A 199 -10.11 -4.73 1.04
CA LEU A 199 -9.42 -6.02 1.09
C LEU A 199 -10.25 -7.14 0.45
N LYS A 200 -11.54 -6.89 0.21
CA LYS A 200 -12.50 -7.88 -0.29
C LYS A 200 -12.92 -7.52 -1.71
N THR A 201 -12.35 -8.23 -2.67
CA THR A 201 -12.81 -8.30 -4.07
C THR A 201 -13.71 -9.52 -4.24
N SER A 202 -14.88 -9.30 -4.82
CA SER A 202 -15.84 -10.34 -5.14
C SER A 202 -15.53 -11.00 -6.49
N ALA A 203 -16.08 -12.19 -6.72
CA ALA A 203 -15.99 -12.83 -8.04
C ALA A 203 -16.61 -11.96 -9.15
N ASP A 204 -17.62 -11.16 -8.84
CA ASP A 204 -18.22 -10.25 -9.82
C ASP A 204 -17.33 -9.04 -10.13
N ASP A 205 -16.53 -8.57 -9.18
CA ASP A 205 -15.53 -7.52 -9.45
C ASP A 205 -14.51 -7.99 -10.52
N THR A 206 -14.16 -9.29 -10.54
CA THR A 206 -13.24 -9.85 -11.56
C THR A 206 -13.81 -9.79 -12.98
N LYS A 207 -15.12 -9.56 -13.13
CA LYS A 207 -15.81 -9.45 -14.42
C LYS A 207 -15.92 -8.00 -14.91
N LEU A 208 -15.43 -7.03 -14.14
CA LEU A 208 -15.52 -5.61 -14.45
C LEU A 208 -14.93 -5.27 -15.83
N ALA A 209 -15.72 -4.65 -16.69
CA ALA A 209 -15.24 -4.11 -17.96
C ALA A 209 -14.39 -2.84 -17.71
N SER A 210 -13.08 -3.01 -17.55
CA SER A 210 -12.14 -1.90 -17.34
C SER A 210 -10.78 -2.22 -17.96
N PRO A 211 -10.06 -1.23 -18.52
CA PRO A 211 -8.70 -1.44 -19.00
C PRO A 211 -7.72 -1.79 -17.87
N TYR A 212 -8.08 -1.52 -16.60
CA TYR A 212 -7.30 -1.89 -15.43
C TYR A 212 -7.65 -3.29 -14.89
N ASN A 213 -8.63 -3.99 -15.46
CA ASN A 213 -8.97 -5.34 -14.98
C ASN A 213 -7.92 -6.37 -15.44
N SER A 214 -6.92 -6.60 -14.59
CA SER A 214 -5.85 -7.57 -14.84
C SER A 214 -6.26 -9.05 -14.70
N TYR A 215 -7.53 -9.33 -14.40
CA TYR A 215 -8.09 -10.68 -14.44
C TYR A 215 -8.53 -11.08 -15.86
N GLN A 216 -9.01 -10.10 -16.64
CA GLN A 216 -9.54 -10.33 -17.99
C GLN A 216 -8.56 -9.90 -19.08
N ARG A 217 -7.62 -9.00 -18.76
CA ARG A 217 -6.69 -8.42 -19.72
C ARG A 217 -5.28 -8.90 -19.46
N MET A 218 -4.58 -9.19 -20.56
CA MET A 218 -3.17 -9.56 -20.57
C MET A 218 -2.30 -8.31 -20.47
N GLY A 219 -1.10 -8.48 -19.91
CA GLY A 219 -0.12 -7.40 -19.82
C GLY A 219 -0.33 -6.47 -18.64
N LEU A 220 0.33 -5.31 -18.70
CA LEU A 220 0.23 -4.27 -17.68
C LEU A 220 -1.05 -3.44 -17.84
N PRO A 221 -1.59 -2.87 -16.74
CA PRO A 221 -2.60 -1.82 -16.83
C PRO A 221 -2.05 -0.60 -17.61
N PRO A 222 -2.93 0.27 -18.14
CA PRO A 222 -2.50 1.38 -19.00
C PRO A 222 -1.67 2.46 -18.27
N THR A 223 -1.79 2.54 -16.94
CA THR A 223 -1.02 3.47 -16.09
C THR A 223 -0.63 2.79 -14.78
N PRO A 224 0.31 3.37 -14.01
CA PRO A 224 0.44 3.06 -12.60
C PRO A 224 -0.90 3.18 -11.85
N ILE A 225 -1.04 2.44 -10.75
CA ILE A 225 -2.27 2.38 -9.93
C ILE A 225 -2.13 3.06 -8.56
N ASP A 226 -0.94 3.56 -8.25
CA ASP A 226 -0.60 4.40 -7.11
C ASP A 226 0.74 5.10 -7.35
N ASN A 227 1.24 5.83 -6.36
CA ASN A 227 2.58 6.43 -6.36
C ASN A 227 3.57 5.55 -5.55
N PRO A 228 4.44 4.77 -6.23
CA PRO A 228 5.35 3.84 -5.56
C PRO A 228 6.55 4.55 -4.92
N GLY A 229 7.09 3.93 -3.87
CA GLY A 229 8.33 4.35 -3.23
C GLY A 229 9.59 3.83 -3.94
N GLU A 230 10.75 4.23 -3.43
CA GLU A 230 12.05 3.79 -3.95
C GLU A 230 12.27 2.29 -3.77
N GLU A 231 11.73 1.73 -2.69
CA GLU A 231 11.83 0.30 -2.37
C GLU A 231 11.12 -0.56 -3.43
N ALA A 232 9.87 -0.21 -3.78
CA ALA A 232 9.11 -0.91 -4.80
C ALA A 232 9.76 -0.77 -6.19
N MET A 233 10.29 0.42 -6.52
CA MET A 233 11.06 0.62 -7.75
C MET A 233 12.32 -0.23 -7.79
N ARG A 234 13.08 -0.27 -6.69
CA ARG A 234 14.31 -1.09 -6.60
C ARG A 234 14.02 -2.57 -6.72
N ALA A 235 12.96 -3.06 -6.06
CA ALA A 235 12.49 -4.43 -6.17
C ALA A 235 12.08 -4.79 -7.61
N THR A 236 11.48 -3.83 -8.32
CA THR A 236 11.04 -4.00 -9.71
C THR A 236 12.20 -4.09 -10.70
N ILE A 237 13.25 -3.28 -10.54
CA ILE A 237 14.39 -3.27 -11.47
C ILE A 237 15.44 -4.34 -11.17
N ASN A 238 15.38 -4.95 -9.99
CA ASN A 238 16.28 -6.02 -9.57
C ASN A 238 15.53 -7.11 -8.76
N PRO A 239 14.54 -7.78 -9.37
CA PRO A 239 13.80 -8.85 -8.71
C PRO A 239 14.70 -10.08 -8.48
N PRO A 240 14.66 -10.73 -7.31
CA PRO A 240 15.39 -11.97 -7.07
C PRO A 240 14.98 -13.04 -8.08
N ALA A 241 15.89 -13.96 -8.40
CA ALA A 241 15.56 -15.12 -9.21
C ALA A 241 14.53 -16.01 -8.50
N GLY A 242 13.62 -16.61 -9.27
CA GLY A 242 12.59 -17.52 -8.77
C GLY A 242 11.51 -17.75 -9.82
N ASP A 243 10.84 -18.89 -9.76
CA ASP A 243 9.83 -19.33 -10.72
C ASP A 243 8.39 -19.11 -10.24
N TRP A 244 8.22 -18.44 -9.09
CA TRP A 244 6.94 -18.20 -8.47
C TRP A 244 5.94 -17.55 -9.44
N LEU A 245 4.73 -18.07 -9.43
CA LEU A 245 3.58 -17.55 -10.20
C LEU A 245 2.44 -17.12 -9.31
N TYR A 246 2.41 -17.59 -8.07
CA TYR A 246 1.33 -17.38 -7.14
C TYR A 246 1.90 -16.95 -5.80
N PHE A 247 1.15 -16.11 -5.10
CA PHE A 247 1.45 -15.77 -3.72
C PHE A 247 0.18 -15.54 -2.94
N VAL A 248 0.24 -15.78 -1.64
CA VAL A 248 -0.85 -15.48 -0.71
C VAL A 248 -0.27 -15.22 0.67
N THR A 249 -0.78 -14.17 1.31
CA THR A 249 -0.50 -13.88 2.71
C THR A 249 -1.46 -14.68 3.57
N VAL A 250 -0.99 -15.76 4.18
CA VAL A 250 -1.85 -16.66 4.98
C VAL A 250 -2.18 -16.04 6.34
N ARG A 251 -1.20 -15.36 6.95
CA ARG A 251 -1.33 -14.56 8.18
C ARG A 251 -0.35 -13.37 8.12
N PRO A 252 -0.50 -12.34 8.96
CA PRO A 252 0.48 -11.25 9.01
C PRO A 252 1.91 -11.78 9.19
N GLY A 253 2.79 -11.44 8.24
CA GLY A 253 4.18 -11.91 8.22
C GLY A 253 4.42 -13.30 7.60
N ASP A 254 3.38 -14.00 7.14
CA ASP A 254 3.44 -15.32 6.47
C ASP A 254 2.91 -15.19 5.04
N THR A 255 3.75 -14.63 4.15
CA THR A 255 3.50 -14.57 2.70
C THR A 255 4.19 -15.76 2.03
N ARG A 256 3.39 -16.64 1.42
CA ARG A 256 3.88 -17.84 0.74
C ARG A 256 3.88 -17.61 -0.77
N PHE A 257 4.95 -18.04 -1.43
CA PHE A 257 5.15 -17.92 -2.86
C PHE A 257 5.38 -19.31 -3.45
N THR A 258 4.70 -19.64 -4.55
CA THR A 258 4.83 -20.94 -5.21
C THR A 258 4.64 -20.83 -6.71
N ALA A 259 5.23 -21.75 -7.46
CA ALA A 259 4.96 -21.96 -8.89
C ALA A 259 3.82 -22.96 -9.12
N ASP A 260 3.45 -23.75 -8.11
CA ASP A 260 2.41 -24.79 -8.19
C ASP A 260 1.04 -24.23 -7.80
N PHE A 261 0.09 -24.34 -8.73
CA PHE A 261 -1.28 -23.91 -8.50
C PHE A 261 -2.01 -24.74 -7.43
N ALA A 262 -1.73 -26.04 -7.33
CA ALA A 262 -2.34 -26.89 -6.31
C ALA A 262 -1.85 -26.52 -4.90
N GLU A 263 -0.56 -26.20 -4.77
CA GLU A 263 -0.02 -25.64 -3.53
C GLU A 263 -0.62 -24.28 -3.18
N HIS A 264 -0.75 -23.39 -4.17
CA HIS A 264 -1.41 -22.11 -3.97
C HIS A 264 -2.84 -22.29 -3.43
N GLN A 265 -3.64 -23.17 -4.02
CA GLN A 265 -5.01 -23.44 -3.56
C GLN A 265 -5.05 -23.95 -2.10
N ARG A 266 -4.09 -24.80 -1.69
CA ARG A 266 -3.96 -25.23 -0.28
C ARG A 266 -3.67 -24.05 0.64
N ASN A 267 -2.75 -23.17 0.26
CA ASN A 267 -2.41 -21.97 1.03
C ASN A 267 -3.61 -21.01 1.13
N VAL A 268 -4.40 -20.86 0.06
CA VAL A 268 -5.64 -20.06 0.11
C VAL A 268 -6.71 -20.70 1.00
N ALA A 269 -6.87 -22.03 0.95
CA ALA A 269 -7.80 -22.73 1.83
C ALA A 269 -7.43 -22.54 3.31
N GLU A 270 -6.13 -22.58 3.65
CA GLU A 270 -5.65 -22.26 4.99
C GLU A 270 -5.99 -20.80 5.38
N PHE A 271 -5.71 -19.83 4.51
CA PHE A 271 -6.09 -18.43 4.74
C PHE A 271 -7.59 -18.29 5.04
N ASN A 272 -8.45 -18.87 4.21
CA ASN A 272 -9.91 -18.79 4.37
C ASN A 272 -10.37 -19.44 5.69
N ALA A 273 -9.80 -20.59 6.07
CA ALA A 273 -10.12 -21.25 7.34
C ALA A 273 -9.77 -20.36 8.56
N LEU A 274 -8.65 -19.65 8.50
CA LEU A 274 -8.21 -18.74 9.55
C LEU A 274 -9.08 -17.50 9.67
N GLN A 275 -9.53 -16.94 8.54
CA GLN A 275 -10.46 -15.79 8.54
C GLN A 275 -11.83 -16.14 9.14
N ASN A 276 -12.28 -17.38 8.98
CA ASN A 276 -13.55 -17.87 9.51
C ASN A 276 -13.46 -18.35 10.98
N SER A 277 -12.27 -18.29 11.59
CA SER A 277 -12.06 -18.73 12.98
C SER A 277 -12.46 -17.64 13.99
N PRO A 278 -13.16 -17.96 15.10
CA PRO A 278 -13.66 -16.98 16.08
C PRO A 278 -12.58 -16.07 16.71
N ALA A 279 -11.32 -16.51 16.73
CA ALA A 279 -10.22 -15.80 17.37
C ALA A 279 -9.81 -14.48 16.66
N GLN A 280 -10.14 -14.28 15.39
CA GLN A 280 -9.79 -13.05 14.64
C GLN A 280 -10.93 -12.03 14.53
N GLN A 281 -12.16 -12.37 14.94
CA GLN A 281 -13.28 -11.43 14.93
C GLN A 281 -13.22 -10.37 16.06
N GLN A 282 -12.24 -10.46 16.97
CA GLN A 282 -12.16 -9.63 18.18
C GLN A 282 -11.00 -8.60 18.24
N SER A 283 -10.18 -8.42 17.20
CA SER A 283 -9.02 -7.48 17.24
C SER A 283 -9.13 -6.33 16.22
N PRO A 284 -9.37 -5.06 16.64
CA PRO A 284 -9.54 -3.92 15.73
C PRO A 284 -8.24 -3.30 15.17
N ALA A 285 -7.05 -3.78 15.56
CA ALA A 285 -5.81 -2.99 15.45
C ALA A 285 -4.87 -3.32 14.27
N GLN A 286 -5.22 -4.21 13.33
CA GLN A 286 -4.27 -4.74 12.33
C GLN A 286 -4.61 -4.41 10.85
N GLN A 287 -5.51 -3.47 10.59
CA GLN A 287 -6.10 -3.21 9.26
C GLN A 287 -5.31 -2.26 8.32
N GLN A 288 -3.98 -2.33 8.25
CA GLN A 288 -3.19 -1.32 7.49
C GLN A 288 -2.39 -1.83 6.28
N SER A 289 -2.67 -3.01 5.70
CA SER A 289 -2.02 -3.40 4.43
C SER A 289 -2.95 -4.18 3.48
N PRO A 290 -3.21 -3.67 2.26
CA PRO A 290 -4.02 -4.33 1.22
C PRO A 290 -3.59 -5.76 0.87
N ALA A 291 -2.29 -6.03 0.91
CA ALA A 291 -1.65 -7.30 0.58
C ALA A 291 -2.05 -8.53 1.42
N GLN A 292 -2.75 -8.33 2.54
CA GLN A 292 -2.96 -9.39 3.53
C GLN A 292 -4.15 -10.32 3.23
N GLN A 293 -4.97 -10.04 2.21
CA GLN A 293 -6.25 -10.75 2.01
C GLN A 293 -6.59 -11.12 0.55
N ASN A 294 -5.66 -11.01 -0.41
CA ASN A 294 -5.89 -11.13 -1.87
C ASN A 294 -6.18 -12.57 -2.39
N ALA A 295 -6.46 -13.51 -1.50
CA ALA A 295 -6.64 -14.92 -1.80
C ALA A 295 -8.00 -15.29 -2.47
N PRO A 296 -9.16 -14.70 -2.09
CA PRO A 296 -10.47 -15.17 -2.54
C PRO A 296 -10.79 -14.89 -4.02
N ALA A 297 -10.32 -13.75 -4.55
CA ALA A 297 -10.61 -13.37 -5.94
C ALA A 297 -9.75 -14.15 -6.95
N GLN A 298 -8.51 -14.47 -6.58
CA GLN A 298 -7.64 -15.29 -7.43
C GLN A 298 -8.26 -16.68 -7.69
N GLN A 299 -8.84 -17.34 -6.68
CA GLN A 299 -9.48 -18.66 -6.83
C GLN A 299 -10.64 -18.71 -7.85
N ASN A 300 -11.41 -17.63 -7.99
CA ASN A 300 -12.61 -17.60 -8.82
C ASN A 300 -12.37 -17.01 -10.22
N SER A 301 -11.10 -16.82 -10.59
CA SER A 301 -10.74 -16.22 -11.88
C SER A 301 -11.09 -17.15 -13.05
N PRO A 302 -11.80 -16.67 -14.10
CA PRO A 302 -12.16 -17.50 -15.26
C PRO A 302 -10.96 -18.14 -15.98
N ALA A 303 -9.78 -17.51 -15.91
CA ALA A 303 -8.55 -18.03 -16.50
C ALA A 303 -8.01 -19.27 -15.77
N GLN A 304 -8.28 -19.42 -14.47
CA GLN A 304 -7.83 -20.59 -13.70
C GLN A 304 -8.78 -21.78 -13.87
N GLN A 305 -10.06 -21.52 -14.12
CA GLN A 305 -11.06 -22.56 -14.44
C GLN A 305 -10.90 -23.15 -15.86
N LYS A 306 -10.10 -22.51 -16.73
CA LYS A 306 -9.91 -22.91 -18.14
C LYS A 306 -8.56 -23.58 -18.44
N SER A 307 -7.71 -23.85 -17.45
CA SER A 307 -6.47 -24.62 -17.69
C SER A 307 -6.80 -26.09 -18.02
N PRO A 308 -6.51 -26.60 -19.23
CA PRO A 308 -6.66 -28.01 -19.54
C PRO A 308 -5.41 -28.75 -19.05
N ALA A 309 -5.30 -28.92 -17.74
CA ALA A 309 -4.33 -29.85 -17.15
C ALA A 309 -5.11 -30.99 -16.50
N GLN A 310 -5.87 -31.73 -17.31
CA GLN A 310 -6.39 -33.08 -17.06
C GLN A 310 -7.32 -33.50 -18.21
N GLN A 311 -6.77 -33.73 -19.40
CA GLN A 311 -7.34 -34.71 -20.32
C GLN A 311 -6.24 -35.69 -20.68
N GLN A 312 -6.49 -36.94 -20.30
CA GLN A 312 -5.61 -38.09 -20.49
C GLN A 312 -5.25 -38.22 -21.98
N SER A 313 -3.97 -38.43 -22.28
CA SER A 313 -3.51 -38.86 -23.60
C SER A 313 -3.86 -40.34 -23.81
N PRO A 314 -4.57 -40.74 -24.89
CA PRO A 314 -4.58 -42.12 -25.34
C PRO A 314 -3.62 -42.24 -26.54
N ALA A 315 -2.35 -42.57 -26.29
CA ALA A 315 -1.42 -42.89 -27.37
C ALA A 315 -0.29 -43.80 -26.89
N GLN A 316 -0.63 -45.05 -26.55
CA GLN A 316 0.33 -46.16 -26.55
C GLN A 316 -0.36 -47.46 -26.97
N GLN A 317 -0.59 -47.61 -28.27
CA GLN A 317 -0.62 -48.92 -28.92
C GLN A 317 -0.04 -48.74 -30.33
N ASN A 318 1.18 -49.20 -30.51
CA ASN A 318 1.76 -49.80 -31.73
C ASN A 318 3.29 -49.68 -31.69
N ALA A 319 3.94 -50.68 -31.09
CA ALA A 319 5.34 -51.00 -31.34
C ALA A 319 5.39 -52.40 -31.99
N PRO A 320 6.07 -52.60 -33.12
CA PRO A 320 6.23 -53.92 -33.72
C PRO A 320 7.34 -54.73 -33.00
N ALA A 321 7.13 -56.04 -32.95
CA ALA A 321 7.98 -57.04 -32.29
C ALA A 321 9.37 -57.19 -32.95
N PRO A 322 10.41 -57.60 -32.20
CA PRO A 322 11.75 -57.84 -32.74
C PRO A 322 11.80 -59.17 -33.51
N GLN A 323 12.36 -59.14 -34.72
CA GLN A 323 12.69 -60.34 -35.48
C GLN A 323 13.91 -61.04 -34.87
N ALA A 324 13.76 -62.34 -34.63
CA ALA A 324 14.83 -63.23 -34.23
C ALA A 324 15.59 -63.74 -35.46
N THR A 325 16.90 -63.60 -35.42
CA THR A 325 17.88 -64.25 -36.31
C THR A 325 17.78 -65.78 -36.28
N LYS A 326 17.71 -66.39 -37.47
CA LYS A 326 18.54 -67.53 -37.90
C LYS A 326 18.52 -67.64 -39.42
#